data_AF-A0AAV4J852-F1
#
_entry.id   AF-A0AAV4J852-F1
#
_cell.length_a   1.000
_cell.length_b   1.000
_cell.length_c   1.000
_cell.angle_alpha   90.00
_cell.angle_beta   90.00
_cell.angle_gamma   90.00
#
_symmetry.space_group_name_H-M   'P 1'
#
loop_
_entity.id
_entity.type
_entity.pdbx_description
1 polymer ?
#
loop_
_entity_poly.entity_id
_entity_poly.type
_entity_poly.pdbx_seq_one_letter_code
_entity_poly.pdbx_strand_id
1 'polypeptide(L)'
;MKASSVLQLFLEVAAKASEIATVIRKEKALLDLLVEEKPEIEKNNQYFQDFKTLADVLIQETVRHFISQKIPNLGESIYGEESNTFTNIKGDTITIEIFHKQEDTKDLLSILHFILTFPD
;
A
#
# COMPACT_ATOMS: atom_id res chain seq x y z
N MET A 1 23.11 -2.79 16.45
CA MET A 1 21.77 -3.11 16.99
C MET A 1 21.77 -4.57 17.43
N LYS A 2 21.11 -4.94 18.54
CA LYS A 2 20.99 -6.36 18.94
C LYS A 2 19.87 -7.03 18.13
N ALA A 3 20.01 -8.32 17.85
CA ALA A 3 19.00 -9.09 17.12
C ALA A 3 17.61 -9.03 17.80
N SER A 4 17.57 -9.05 19.14
CA SER A 4 16.32 -8.89 19.90
C SER A 4 15.62 -7.55 19.65
N SER A 5 16.37 -6.46 19.47
CA SER A 5 15.81 -5.14 19.16
C SER A 5 15.25 -5.08 17.74
N VAL A 6 15.85 -5.80 16.78
CA VAL A 6 15.32 -5.93 15.42
C VAL A 6 14.03 -6.74 15.42
N LEU A 7 14.01 -7.87 16.14
CA LEU A 7 12.80 -8.68 16.26
C LEU A 7 11.65 -7.89 16.91
N GLN A 8 11.95 -7.13 17.97
CA GLN A 8 10.96 -6.27 18.60
C GLN A 8 10.42 -5.22 17.62
N LEU A 9 11.29 -4.57 16.84
CA LEU A 9 10.87 -3.63 15.80
C LEU A 9 9.94 -4.30 14.78
N PHE A 10 10.25 -5.52 14.33
CA PHE A 10 9.38 -6.24 13.40
C PHE A 10 8.01 -6.57 13.99
N LEU A 11 7.95 -6.94 15.28
CA LEU A 11 6.67 -7.16 15.97
C LEU A 11 5.84 -5.87 16.08
N GLU A 12 6.47 -4.76 16.43
CA GLU A 12 5.81 -3.44 16.51
C GLU A 12 5.25 -3.01 15.15
N VAL A 13 6.04 -3.17 14.10
CA VAL A 13 5.65 -2.82 12.73
C VAL A 13 4.59 -3.77 12.19
N ALA A 14 4.68 -5.07 12.48
CA ALA A 14 3.65 -6.05 12.11
C ALA A 14 2.30 -5.75 12.78
N ALA A 15 2.31 -5.33 14.05
CA ALA A 15 1.09 -4.89 14.73
C ALA A 15 0.46 -3.67 14.03
N LYS A 16 1.29 -2.71 13.58
CA LYS A 16 0.82 -1.54 12.84
C LYS A 16 0.24 -1.88 11.46
N ALA A 17 0.89 -2.78 10.73
CA ALA A 17 0.39 -3.33 9.47
C ALA A 17 -0.94 -4.09 9.66
N SER A 18 -1.04 -4.87 10.74
CA SER A 18 -2.27 -5.60 11.09
C SER A 18 -3.44 -4.66 11.38
N GLU A 19 -3.17 -3.49 11.98
CA GLU A 19 -4.21 -2.48 12.22
C GLU A 19 -4.82 -1.97 10.91
N ILE A 20 -4.02 -1.75 9.86
CA ILE A 20 -4.52 -1.35 8.53
C ILE A 20 -5.48 -2.42 7.98
N ALA A 21 -5.02 -3.68 7.96
CA ALA A 21 -5.84 -4.80 7.50
C ALA A 21 -7.13 -4.97 8.34
N THR A 22 -7.06 -4.65 9.63
CA THR A 22 -8.20 -4.69 10.54
C THR A 22 -9.20 -3.57 10.24
N VAL A 23 -8.75 -2.34 10.04
CA VAL A 23 -9.60 -1.20 9.68
C VAL A 23 -10.31 -1.46 8.35
N ILE A 24 -9.60 -1.95 7.34
CA ILE A 24 -10.20 -2.29 6.04
C ILE A 24 -11.35 -3.29 6.19
N ARG A 25 -11.21 -4.29 7.07
CA ARG A 25 -12.27 -5.28 7.31
C ARG A 25 -13.40 -4.81 8.22
N LYS A 26 -13.16 -3.81 9.08
CA LYS A 26 -14.16 -3.27 10.00
C LYS A 26 -15.03 -2.21 9.35
N GLU A 27 -14.45 -1.39 8.48
CA GLU A 27 -15.15 -0.32 7.79
C GLU A 27 -15.87 -0.89 6.57
N LYS A 28 -17.21 -0.86 6.60
CA LYS A 28 -18.04 -1.48 5.55
C LYS A 28 -17.66 -0.99 4.14
N ALA A 29 -17.47 0.32 3.96
CA ALA A 29 -17.12 0.87 2.65
C ALA A 29 -15.78 0.33 2.11
N LEU A 30 -14.80 0.09 2.99
CA LEU A 30 -13.50 -0.47 2.59
C LEU A 30 -13.58 -1.98 2.38
N LEU A 31 -14.39 -2.66 3.17
CA LEU A 31 -14.64 -4.09 3.00
C LEU A 31 -15.34 -4.36 1.67
N ASP A 32 -16.34 -3.56 1.32
CA ASP A 32 -17.08 -3.67 0.07
C ASP A 32 -16.13 -3.51 -1.14
N LEU A 33 -15.19 -2.54 -1.10
CA LEU A 33 -14.14 -2.39 -2.11
C LEU A 33 -13.15 -3.58 -2.15
N LEU A 34 -12.86 -4.20 -1.01
CA LEU A 34 -11.95 -5.35 -0.93
C LEU A 34 -12.55 -6.61 -1.55
N VAL A 35 -13.87 -6.79 -1.46
CA VAL A 35 -14.58 -7.99 -1.96
C VAL A 35 -15.20 -7.80 -3.34
N GLU A 36 -15.11 -6.60 -3.91
CA GLU A 36 -15.64 -6.30 -5.24
C GLU A 36 -14.95 -7.18 -6.29
N GLU A 37 -15.74 -8.06 -6.93
CA GLU A 37 -15.24 -8.96 -7.95
C GLU A 37 -14.96 -8.19 -9.25
N LYS A 38 -13.79 -8.43 -9.85
CA LYS A 38 -13.42 -7.84 -11.14
C LYS A 38 -14.46 -8.19 -12.21
N PRO A 39 -15.06 -7.21 -12.91
CA PRO A 39 -15.79 -7.51 -14.13
C PRO A 39 -14.87 -8.22 -15.12
N GLU A 40 -15.37 -9.25 -15.82
CA GLU A 40 -14.55 -10.15 -16.65
C GLU A 40 -13.73 -9.42 -17.75
N ILE A 41 -14.17 -8.22 -18.13
CA ILE A 41 -13.54 -7.36 -19.13
C ILE A 41 -12.21 -6.77 -18.60
N GLU A 42 -12.08 -6.57 -17.28
CA GLU A 42 -10.90 -5.99 -16.63
C GLU A 42 -9.89 -7.05 -16.17
N LYS A 43 -10.28 -8.33 -16.10
CA LYS A 43 -9.37 -9.44 -15.73
C LYS A 43 -8.17 -9.59 -16.67
N ASN A 44 -8.27 -9.13 -17.92
CA ASN A 44 -7.20 -9.16 -18.91
C ASN A 44 -6.38 -7.87 -19.00
N ASN A 45 -6.75 -6.82 -18.25
CA ASN A 45 -5.99 -5.58 -18.22
C ASN A 45 -4.96 -5.64 -17.09
N GLN A 46 -3.70 -5.85 -17.46
CA GLN A 46 -2.55 -5.76 -16.54
C GLN A 46 -2.41 -4.38 -15.85
N TYR A 47 -3.16 -3.38 -16.33
CA TYR A 47 -3.16 -2.00 -15.86
C TYR A 47 -4.22 -1.69 -14.80
N PHE A 48 -5.11 -2.66 -14.49
CA PHE A 48 -6.13 -2.48 -13.45
C PHE A 48 -5.66 -3.13 -12.15
N GLN A 49 -5.00 -2.35 -11.29
CA GLN A 49 -4.72 -2.75 -9.92
C GLN A 49 -5.93 -2.45 -9.05
N ASP A 50 -6.47 -3.49 -8.42
CA ASP A 50 -7.69 -3.43 -7.63
C ASP A 50 -7.40 -2.88 -6.21
N PHE A 51 -8.48 -2.61 -5.46
CA PHE A 51 -8.35 -2.13 -4.08
C PHE A 51 -7.60 -3.12 -3.17
N LYS A 52 -7.65 -4.42 -3.49
CA LYS A 52 -6.88 -5.45 -2.77
C LYS A 52 -5.38 -5.24 -2.97
N THR A 53 -4.91 -5.06 -4.21
CA THR A 53 -3.51 -4.72 -4.50
C THR A 53 -3.10 -3.44 -3.78
N LEU A 54 -3.95 -2.41 -3.74
CA LEU A 54 -3.66 -1.20 -2.97
C LEU A 54 -3.53 -1.47 -1.46
N ALA A 55 -4.41 -2.29 -0.89
CA ALA A 55 -4.33 -2.68 0.51
C ALA A 55 -3.01 -3.41 0.83
N ASP A 56 -2.61 -4.35 -0.02
CA ASP A 56 -1.37 -5.11 0.12
C ASP A 56 -0.13 -4.20 0.00
N VAL A 57 -0.13 -3.29 -0.98
CA VAL A 57 0.92 -2.26 -1.13
C VAL A 57 0.99 -1.34 0.10
N LEU A 58 -0.14 -0.84 0.60
CA LEU A 58 -0.15 0.04 1.78
C LEU A 58 0.42 -0.64 3.02
N ILE A 59 0.14 -1.93 3.20
CA ILE A 59 0.71 -2.74 4.27
C ILE A 59 2.22 -2.88 4.08
N GLN A 60 2.67 -3.25 2.88
CA GLN A 60 4.09 -3.42 2.54
C GLN A 60 4.88 -2.13 2.73
N GLU A 61 4.38 -1.01 2.21
CA GLU A 61 5.05 0.29 2.30
C GLU A 61 5.00 0.88 3.71
N THR A 62 3.99 0.55 4.51
CA THR A 62 3.99 0.83 5.95
C THR A 62 5.15 0.09 6.63
N VAL A 63 5.32 -1.21 6.34
CA VAL A 63 6.42 -2.00 6.90
C VAL A 63 7.77 -1.40 6.50
N ARG A 64 7.95 -1.13 5.20
CA ARG A 64 9.17 -0.51 4.65
C ARG A 64 9.47 0.82 5.32
N HIS A 65 8.50 1.73 5.37
CA HIS A 65 8.67 3.07 5.93
C HIS A 65 9.12 3.00 7.40
N PHE A 66 8.37 2.32 8.26
CA PHE A 66 8.66 2.32 9.70
C PHE A 66 9.97 1.61 10.05
N ILE A 67 10.34 0.55 9.32
CA ILE A 67 11.66 -0.08 9.49
C ILE A 67 12.77 0.88 9.05
N SER A 68 12.61 1.54 7.90
CA SER A 68 13.61 2.50 7.36
C SER A 68 13.83 3.68 8.30
N GLN A 69 12.80 4.14 9.01
CA GLN A 69 12.95 5.19 10.02
C GLN A 69 13.84 4.79 11.21
N LYS A 70 13.90 3.50 11.53
CA LYS A 70 14.70 2.98 12.65
C LYS A 70 16.05 2.42 12.21
N ILE A 71 16.13 1.96 10.95
CA ILE A 71 17.32 1.38 10.33
C ILE A 71 17.43 1.96 8.90
N PRO A 72 18.01 3.17 8.75
CA PRO A 72 17.98 3.95 7.49
C PRO A 72 18.43 3.20 6.23
N ASN A 73 19.39 2.28 6.35
CA ASN A 73 19.95 1.56 5.20
C ASN A 73 19.21 0.24 4.88
N LEU A 74 18.21 -0.13 5.68
CA LEU A 74 17.50 -1.40 5.49
C LEU A 74 16.34 -1.27 4.50
N GLY A 75 15.81 -0.07 4.29
CA GLY A 75 14.66 0.19 3.42
C GLY A 75 14.81 -0.32 1.99
N GLU A 76 15.99 -0.11 1.40
CA GLU A 76 16.32 -0.57 0.04
C GLU A 76 16.45 -2.09 -0.06
N SER A 77 16.67 -2.77 1.07
CA SER A 77 16.79 -4.23 1.15
C SER A 77 15.50 -4.93 1.61
N ILE A 78 14.40 -4.18 1.76
CA ILE A 78 13.08 -4.76 2.02
C ILE A 78 12.43 -5.04 0.67
N TYR A 79 12.08 -6.29 0.42
CA TYR A 79 11.39 -6.72 -0.79
C TYR A 79 10.02 -7.24 -0.40
N GLY A 80 9.07 -7.15 -1.31
CA GLY A 80 7.73 -7.69 -1.11
C GLY A 80 7.13 -8.15 -2.43
N GLU A 81 5.91 -8.70 -2.33
CA GLU A 81 5.21 -9.34 -3.44
C GLU A 81 4.71 -8.32 -4.45
N GLU A 82 4.16 -7.20 -3.95
CA GLU A 82 3.50 -6.20 -4.79
C GLU A 82 4.45 -5.07 -5.19
N SER A 83 4.31 -4.63 -6.44
CA SER A 83 4.89 -3.37 -6.89
C SER A 83 4.13 -2.21 -6.26
N ASN A 84 4.84 -1.25 -5.67
CA ASN A 84 4.22 -0.04 -5.15
C ASN A 84 3.91 0.99 -6.25
N THR A 85 4.17 0.69 -7.52
CA THR A 85 3.88 1.59 -8.64
C THR A 85 2.63 1.17 -9.38
N PHE A 86 1.70 2.10 -9.52
CA PHE A 86 0.42 1.96 -10.20
C PHE A 86 0.46 2.71 -11.53
N THR A 87 -0.09 2.10 -12.58
CA THR A 87 -0.07 2.65 -13.94
C THR A 87 -1.46 2.61 -14.53
N ASN A 88 -1.98 3.75 -15.00
CA ASN A 88 -3.29 3.80 -15.66
C ASN A 88 -3.22 3.34 -17.14
N ILE A 89 -4.37 3.30 -17.80
CA ILE A 89 -4.48 2.90 -19.22
C ILE A 89 -3.76 3.82 -20.22
N LYS A 90 -3.43 5.05 -19.81
CA LYS A 90 -2.68 6.01 -20.63
C LYS A 90 -1.15 5.90 -20.42
N GLY A 91 -0.72 5.10 -19.45
CA GLY A 91 0.69 4.95 -19.08
C GLY A 91 1.15 5.95 -18.02
N ASP A 92 0.27 6.75 -17.43
CA ASP A 92 0.62 7.60 -16.29
C ASP A 92 0.86 6.73 -15.07
N THR A 93 1.97 6.98 -14.38
CA THR A 93 2.40 6.18 -13.23
C THR A 93 2.34 6.98 -11.95
N ILE A 94 1.96 6.34 -10.85
CA ILE A 94 2.08 6.87 -9.50
C ILE A 94 2.71 5.81 -8.59
N THR A 95 3.73 6.21 -7.83
CA THR A 95 4.38 5.36 -6.84
C THR A 95 3.81 5.64 -5.46
N ILE A 96 3.34 4.60 -4.80
CA ILE A 96 2.79 4.66 -3.45
C ILE A 96 3.92 4.61 -2.44
N GLU A 97 3.93 5.62 -1.57
CA GLU A 97 4.87 5.73 -0.46
C GLU A 97 4.11 6.17 0.79
N ILE A 98 4.58 5.74 1.95
CA ILE A 98 4.11 6.25 3.24
C ILE A 98 4.98 7.43 3.64
N PHE A 99 4.36 8.56 3.93
CA PHE A 99 5.05 9.76 4.37
C PHE A 99 5.03 9.91 5.90
N HIS A 100 5.93 10.74 6.40
CA HIS A 100 5.98 11.09 7.82
C HIS A 100 4.71 11.81 8.30
N LYS A 101 4.14 12.66 7.44
CA LYS A 101 2.87 13.34 7.72
C LYS A 101 1.75 12.56 7.06
N GLN A 102 0.67 12.39 7.82
CA GLN A 102 -0.52 11.71 7.33
C GLN A 102 -1.16 12.44 6.14
N GLU A 103 -1.15 13.78 6.15
CA GLU A 103 -1.77 14.58 5.08
C GLU A 103 -1.09 14.30 3.72
N ASP A 104 0.24 14.24 3.69
CA ASP A 104 0.98 13.94 2.46
C ASP A 104 0.63 12.54 1.90
N THR A 105 0.41 11.55 2.77
CA THR A 105 -0.02 10.20 2.35
C THR A 105 -1.46 10.20 1.85
N LYS A 106 -2.34 10.97 2.50
CA LYS A 106 -3.74 11.14 2.09
C LYS A 106 -3.85 11.85 0.74
N ASP A 107 -3.04 12.89 0.52
CA ASP A 107 -2.99 13.61 -0.75
C ASP A 107 -2.54 12.68 -1.87
N LEU A 108 -1.52 11.86 -1.63
CA LEU A 108 -1.08 10.84 -2.59
C LEU A 108 -2.20 9.85 -2.96
N LEU A 109 -2.92 9.33 -1.97
CA LEU A 109 -4.05 8.42 -2.20
C LEU A 109 -5.20 9.09 -2.95
N SER A 110 -5.41 10.40 -2.74
CA SER A 110 -6.42 11.17 -3.47
C SER A 110 -6.03 11.33 -4.94
N ILE A 111 -4.74 11.56 -5.21
CA ILE A 111 -4.20 11.62 -6.58
C ILE A 111 -4.30 10.26 -7.26
N LEU A 112 -3.97 9.16 -6.56
CA LEU A 112 -4.14 7.80 -7.07
C LEU A 112 -5.60 7.57 -7.50
N HIS A 113 -6.55 7.90 -6.62
CA HIS A 113 -7.97 7.74 -6.92
C HIS A 113 -8.36 8.54 -8.17
N PHE A 114 -7.89 9.78 -8.31
CA PHE A 114 -8.15 10.59 -9.49
C PHE A 114 -7.57 9.96 -10.77
N ILE A 115 -6.30 9.54 -10.76
CA ILE A 115 -5.60 8.95 -11.90
C ILE A 115 -6.26 7.64 -12.37
N LEU A 116 -6.75 6.82 -11.43
CA LEU A 116 -7.38 5.54 -11.74
C LEU A 116 -8.86 5.69 -12.15
N THR A 117 -9.56 6.70 -11.65
CA THR A 117 -11.02 6.88 -11.87
C THR A 117 -11.34 7.77 -13.05
N PHE A 118 -10.50 8.78 -13.31
CA PHE A 118 -10.69 9.75 -14.38
C PHE A 118 -9.46 9.77 -15.28
N PRO A 119 -9.28 8.75 -16.13
CA PRO A 119 -8.16 8.71 -17.03
C PRO A 119 -8.27 9.75 -18.16
N ASP A 120 -9.27 10.65 -18.24
CA ASP A 120 -9.57 11.54 -19.39
C ASP A 120 -8.69 12.79 -19.51
#